data_AF-A0A511X968-F1
#
_entry.id   AF-A0A511X968-F1
#
_cell.length_a   1.000
_cell.length_b   1.000
_cell.length_c   1.000
_cell.angle_alpha   90.00
_cell.angle_beta   90.00
_cell.angle_gamma   90.00
#
_symmetry.space_group_name_H-M   'P 1'
#
loop_
_entity.id
_entity.type
_entity.pdbx_description
1 polymer ?
#
loop_
_entity_poly.entity_id
_entity_poly.type
_entity_poly.pdbx_seq_one_letter_code
_entity_poly.pdbx_strand_id
1 'polypeptide(L)'
;MTPEALVDHDCLHQGPGAVWKLIGPDGRLAEIEARSRLRCNNGEVWHDWALAGSGIAMKSWIDVAEDVRAGRLIHVLPEWRSPPAPICALLPTRTLVPTRVRVFLESMADQLRKNDSLQPLQAAGATFAE
;
A
#
# COMPACT_ATOMS: atom_id res chain seq x y z
N MET A 1 -1.61 -1.81 17.94
CA MET A 1 -1.25 -0.39 17.70
C MET A 1 -2.48 0.33 17.17
N THR A 2 -2.70 1.60 17.51
CA THR A 2 -3.76 2.43 16.89
C THR A 2 -3.16 3.35 15.83
N PRO A 3 -3.91 3.85 14.84
CA PRO A 3 -3.40 4.80 13.86
C PRO A 3 -2.74 6.02 14.49
N GLU A 4 -3.28 6.51 15.60
CA GLU A 4 -2.80 7.71 16.29
C GLU A 4 -1.38 7.51 16.85
N ALA A 5 -1.00 6.28 17.21
CA ALA A 5 0.35 5.97 17.68
C ALA A 5 1.43 6.15 16.60
N LEU A 6 1.06 6.16 15.31
CA LEU A 6 2.01 6.37 14.20
C LEU A 6 2.73 7.73 14.26
N VAL A 7 2.19 8.72 14.97
CA VAL A 7 2.84 10.03 15.14
C VAL A 7 4.18 9.94 15.88
N ASP A 8 4.37 8.88 16.67
CA ASP A 8 5.57 8.61 17.45
C ASP A 8 6.55 7.68 16.72
N HIS A 9 6.26 7.31 15.47
CA HIS A 9 7.09 6.42 14.65
C HIS A 9 7.67 7.13 13.43
N ASP A 10 8.84 6.66 12.98
CA ASP A 10 9.42 7.03 11.69
C ASP A 10 8.56 6.46 10.56
N CYS A 11 7.76 7.30 9.92
CA CYS A 11 6.84 6.94 8.84
C CYS A 11 7.44 7.33 7.48
N LEU A 12 7.93 6.37 6.71
CA LEU A 12 8.62 6.60 5.44
C LEU A 12 7.68 7.19 4.37
N HIS A 13 8.03 8.35 3.80
CA HIS A 13 7.20 9.08 2.83
C HIS A 13 7.99 9.99 1.85
N GLN A 14 7.28 10.53 0.84
CA GLN A 14 7.88 11.29 -0.29
C GLN A 14 8.50 12.63 0.13
N GLY A 15 7.74 13.43 0.89
CA GLY A 15 8.08 14.84 1.12
C GLY A 15 7.30 15.44 2.28
N PRO A 16 7.60 16.70 2.67
CA PRO A 16 6.98 17.35 3.82
C PRO A 16 5.45 17.42 3.70
N GLY A 17 4.75 17.35 4.83
CA GLY A 17 3.28 17.41 4.89
C GLY A 17 2.58 16.14 4.38
N ALA A 18 3.25 14.99 4.41
CA ALA A 18 2.63 13.72 4.06
C ALA A 18 1.54 13.36 5.08
N VAL A 19 0.29 13.32 4.64
CA VAL A 19 -0.84 12.87 5.46
C VAL A 19 -1.24 11.47 5.04
N TRP A 20 -1.14 10.51 5.97
CA TRP A 20 -1.64 9.16 5.77
C TRP A 20 -3.11 9.11 6.14
N LYS A 21 -3.93 8.70 5.18
CA LYS A 21 -5.36 8.49 5.39
C LYS A 21 -5.61 7.00 5.58
N LEU A 22 -6.30 6.64 6.65
CA LEU A 22 -6.62 5.26 7.00
C LEU A 22 -8.11 5.11 7.28
N ILE A 23 -8.68 3.99 6.85
CA ILE A 23 -10.08 3.62 7.00
C ILE A 23 -10.13 2.36 7.87
N GLY A 24 -10.80 2.45 9.01
CA GLY A 24 -10.96 1.36 9.97
C GLY A 24 -12.14 0.43 9.68
N PRO A 25 -12.38 -0.58 10.53
CA PRO A 25 -13.39 -1.62 10.34
C PRO A 25 -14.84 -1.09 10.25
N ASP A 26 -15.15 0.03 10.91
CA ASP A 26 -16.48 0.66 10.89
C ASP A 26 -16.56 1.90 9.97
N GLY A 27 -15.62 2.03 9.03
CA GLY A 27 -15.50 3.22 8.19
C GLY A 27 -14.92 4.44 8.91
N ARG A 28 -14.44 4.27 10.15
CA ARG A 28 -13.72 5.32 10.89
C ARG A 28 -12.54 5.83 10.07
N LEU A 29 -12.45 7.14 9.92
CA LEU A 29 -11.34 7.78 9.22
C LEU A 29 -10.30 8.25 10.23
N ALA A 30 -9.04 7.99 9.93
CA ALA A 30 -7.89 8.56 10.63
C ALA A 30 -7.01 9.28 9.61
N GLU A 31 -6.59 10.49 9.93
CA GLU A 31 -5.59 11.25 9.18
C GLU A 31 -4.39 11.49 10.08
N ILE A 32 -3.24 10.97 9.67
CA ILE A 32 -2.00 11.03 10.44
C ILE A 32 -1.00 11.89 9.67
N GLU A 33 -0.51 12.95 10.31
CA GLU A 33 0.65 13.68 9.80
C GLU A 33 1.89 12.81 9.99
N ALA A 34 2.33 12.14 8.92
CA ALA A 34 3.45 11.24 8.94
C ALA A 34 4.75 12.04 9.10
N ARG A 35 5.56 11.66 10.09
CA ARG A 35 6.88 12.23 10.31
C ARG A 35 7.94 11.25 9.81
N SER A 36 8.90 11.76 9.02
CA SER A 36 10.01 10.93 8.58
C SER A 36 11.35 11.63 8.70
N ARG A 37 12.31 10.90 9.27
CA ARG A 37 13.75 11.23 9.20
C ARG A 37 14.34 10.96 7.81
N LEU A 38 13.79 10.00 7.06
CA LEU A 38 14.23 9.63 5.72
C LEU A 38 13.16 9.94 4.68
N ARG A 39 13.48 10.75 3.68
CA ARG A 39 12.53 11.13 2.62
C ARG A 39 13.12 10.83 1.25
N CYS A 40 12.33 10.20 0.41
CA CYS A 40 12.68 9.89 -0.97
C CYS A 40 11.42 9.86 -1.81
N ASN A 41 11.45 10.27 -3.06
CA ASN A 41 10.29 10.16 -3.94
C ASN A 41 10.18 8.79 -4.65
N ASN A 42 11.03 7.83 -4.31
CA ASN A 42 11.03 6.49 -4.87
C ASN A 42 10.45 5.47 -3.87
N GLY A 43 9.40 4.77 -4.29
CA GLY A 43 8.72 3.77 -3.46
C GLY A 43 9.55 2.52 -3.16
N GLU A 44 10.49 2.15 -4.05
CA GLU A 44 11.43 1.03 -3.83
C GLU A 44 12.41 1.35 -2.71
N VAL A 45 12.90 2.59 -2.68
CA VAL A 45 13.83 3.03 -1.62
C VAL A 45 13.17 2.96 -0.24
N TRP A 46 11.87 3.26 -0.14
CA TRP A 46 11.17 3.08 1.14
C TRP A 46 10.99 1.62 1.51
N HIS A 47 10.81 0.75 0.53
CA HIS A 47 10.70 -0.68 0.77
C HIS A 47 12.00 -1.22 1.35
N ASP A 48 13.15 -0.89 0.75
CA ASP A 48 14.47 -1.25 1.26
C ASP A 48 14.71 -0.71 2.68
N TRP A 49 14.29 0.53 2.95
CA TRP A 49 14.38 1.12 4.29
C TRP A 49 13.48 0.41 5.30
N ALA A 50 12.28 0.00 4.92
CA ALA A 50 11.38 -0.77 5.78
C ALA A 50 11.97 -2.15 6.10
N LEU A 51 12.54 -2.84 5.10
CA LEU A 51 13.26 -4.10 5.29
C LEU A 51 14.49 -3.95 6.20
N ALA A 52 15.18 -2.81 6.12
CA ALA A 52 16.29 -2.46 6.99
C ALA A 52 15.86 -2.01 8.40
N GLY A 53 14.56 -2.01 8.72
CA GLY A 53 14.04 -1.60 10.02
C GLY A 53 14.11 -0.09 10.29
N SER A 54 14.19 0.73 9.24
CA SER A 54 14.33 2.19 9.35
C SER A 54 13.00 2.93 9.61
N GLY A 55 11.87 2.23 9.64
CA GLY A 55 10.57 2.82 9.92
C GLY A 55 9.38 2.02 9.39
N ILE A 56 8.20 2.63 9.47
CA ILE A 56 6.93 2.11 8.96
C ILE A 56 6.68 2.71 7.58
N ALA A 57 6.25 1.89 6.62
CA ALA A 57 5.90 2.37 5.27
C ALA A 57 4.44 2.03 4.94
N MET A 58 3.70 3.02 4.43
CA MET A 58 2.40 2.76 3.81
C MET A 58 2.62 2.35 2.35
N LYS A 59 2.51 1.05 2.08
CA LYS A 59 2.81 0.42 0.78
C LYS A 59 1.58 -0.25 0.18
N SER A 60 1.57 -0.37 -1.14
CA SER A 60 0.61 -1.24 -1.82
C SER A 60 0.91 -2.68 -1.46
N TRP A 61 -0.13 -3.49 -1.27
CA TRP A 61 0.02 -4.89 -0.90
C TRP A 61 0.89 -5.67 -1.90
N ILE A 62 0.75 -5.38 -3.19
CA ILE A 62 1.54 -6.04 -4.25
C ILE A 62 3.05 -5.86 -4.07
N ASP A 63 3.48 -4.75 -3.48
CA ASP A 63 4.89 -4.41 -3.29
C ASP A 63 5.49 -5.10 -2.06
N VAL A 64 4.67 -5.63 -1.15
CA VAL A 64 5.13 -6.15 0.15
C VAL A 64 4.60 -7.55 0.47
N ALA A 65 3.73 -8.11 -0.37
CA ALA A 65 3.05 -9.37 -0.08
C ALA A 65 4.04 -10.53 0.13
N GLU A 66 5.14 -10.58 -0.62
CA GLU A 66 6.16 -11.61 -0.44
C GLU A 66 6.90 -11.44 0.89
N ASP A 67 7.36 -10.23 1.20
CA ASP A 67 8.10 -9.94 2.43
C ASP A 67 7.26 -10.17 3.68
N VAL A 68 5.97 -9.84 3.63
CA VAL A 68 5.03 -10.13 4.72
C VAL A 68 4.83 -11.64 4.86
N ARG A 69 4.62 -12.38 3.77
CA ARG A 69 4.50 -13.85 3.82
C ARG A 69 5.78 -14.53 4.33
N ALA A 70 6.94 -13.97 4.00
CA ALA A 70 8.25 -14.45 4.42
C ALA A 70 8.61 -14.02 5.86
N GLY A 71 7.80 -13.18 6.51
CA GLY A 71 8.07 -12.66 7.85
C GLY A 71 9.19 -11.60 7.91
N ARG A 72 9.62 -11.07 6.75
CA ARG A 72 10.60 -9.97 6.67
C ARG A 72 9.97 -8.62 7.01
N LEU A 73 8.68 -8.45 6.69
CA LEU A 73 7.87 -7.29 7.07
C LEU A 73 6.67 -7.73 7.92
N ILE A 74 6.20 -6.82 8.78
CA ILE A 74 5.03 -7.05 9.66
C ILE A 74 3.94 -6.04 9.32
N HIS A 75 2.69 -6.50 9.26
CA HIS A 75 1.53 -5.63 9.05
C HIS A 75 1.08 -5.00 10.38
N VAL A 76 1.41 -3.72 10.61
CA VAL A 76 1.28 -3.05 11.93
C VAL A 76 -0.13 -2.59 12.30
N LEU A 77 -1.04 -2.42 11.33
CA LEU A 77 -2.43 -1.98 11.53
C LEU A 77 -3.39 -2.83 10.68
N PRO A 78 -3.54 -4.14 10.96
CA PRO A 78 -4.21 -5.08 10.04
C PRO A 78 -5.71 -4.81 9.82
N GLU A 79 -6.36 -4.11 10.73
CA GLU A 79 -7.78 -3.73 10.63
C GLU A 79 -8.00 -2.42 9.87
N TRP A 80 -6.91 -1.71 9.54
CA TRP A 80 -6.93 -0.43 8.86
C TRP A 80 -6.44 -0.60 7.43
N ARG A 81 -7.04 0.15 6.52
CA ARG A 81 -6.62 0.19 5.12
C ARG A 81 -6.45 1.62 4.63
N SER A 82 -5.60 1.82 3.62
CA SER A 82 -5.61 3.06 2.87
C SER A 82 -6.91 3.20 2.06
N PRO A 83 -7.27 4.41 1.62
CA PRO A 83 -8.25 4.59 0.56
C PRO A 83 -7.92 3.71 -0.66
N PRO A 84 -8.94 3.26 -1.42
CA PRO A 84 -8.72 2.50 -2.64
C PRO A 84 -7.85 3.27 -3.64
N ALA A 85 -6.83 2.61 -4.18
CA ALA A 85 -5.97 3.13 -5.24
C ALA A 85 -6.18 2.28 -6.51
N PRO A 86 -7.18 2.62 -7.36
CA PRO A 86 -7.49 1.81 -8.53
C PRO A 86 -6.38 1.90 -9.58
N ILE A 87 -6.10 0.77 -10.24
CA ILE A 87 -5.24 0.72 -11.42
C ILE A 87 -6.07 1.15 -12.63
N CYS A 88 -5.66 2.23 -13.29
CA CYS A 88 -6.39 2.83 -14.41
C CYS A 88 -5.53 2.86 -15.68
N ALA A 89 -6.13 2.54 -16.82
CA ALA A 89 -5.53 2.76 -18.13
C ALA A 89 -5.97 4.14 -18.66
N LEU A 90 -5.01 5.03 -18.92
CA LEU A 90 -5.28 6.36 -19.48
C LEU A 90 -5.23 6.30 -21.01
N LEU A 91 -6.32 6.70 -21.66
CA LEU A 91 -6.48 6.66 -23.12
C LEU A 91 -6.84 8.05 -23.66
N PRO A 92 -6.38 8.43 -24.88
CA PRO A 92 -6.81 9.66 -25.53
C PRO A 92 -8.32 9.70 -25.75
N THR A 93 -8.96 10.81 -25.40
CA THR A 93 -10.43 10.95 -25.37
C THR A 93 -11.13 10.82 -26.74
N ARG A 94 -10.43 11.08 -27.86
CA ARG A 94 -11.05 11.22 -29.19
C ARG A 94 -10.46 10.31 -30.27
N THR A 95 -9.80 9.23 -29.88
CA THR A 95 -9.20 8.30 -30.85
C THR A 95 -9.93 6.96 -30.78
N LEU A 96 -10.27 6.41 -31.95
CA LEU A 96 -10.71 5.02 -32.06
C LEU A 96 -9.64 4.13 -31.43
N VAL A 97 -9.94 3.48 -30.31
CA VAL A 97 -8.99 2.60 -29.62
C VAL A 97 -8.70 1.41 -30.55
N PRO A 98 -7.47 1.24 -31.05
CA PRO A 98 -7.16 0.16 -31.97
C PRO A 98 -7.45 -1.20 -31.34
N THR A 99 -7.92 -2.17 -32.12
CA THR A 99 -8.27 -3.51 -31.63
C THR A 99 -7.16 -4.15 -30.79
N ARG A 100 -5.89 -4.01 -31.20
CA ARG A 100 -4.74 -4.52 -30.43
C ARG A 100 -4.64 -3.94 -29.02
N VAL A 101 -4.97 -2.66 -28.85
CA VAL A 101 -4.94 -1.99 -27.53
C VAL A 101 -6.08 -2.50 -26.67
N ARG A 102 -7.28 -2.64 -27.23
CA ARG A 102 -8.42 -3.23 -26.51
C ARG A 102 -8.10 -4.65 -26.02
N VAL A 103 -7.62 -5.52 -26.91
CA VAL A 103 -7.25 -6.90 -26.55
C VAL A 103 -6.14 -6.94 -25.51
N PHE A 104 -5.15 -6.04 -25.60
CA PHE A 104 -4.12 -5.89 -24.58
C PHE A 104 -4.71 -5.50 -23.22
N LEU A 105 -5.58 -4.49 -23.18
CA LEU A 105 -6.21 -4.02 -21.94
C LEU A 105 -7.11 -5.09 -21.30
N GLU A 106 -7.86 -5.82 -22.11
CA GLU A 106 -8.68 -6.95 -21.64
C GLU A 106 -7.80 -8.04 -21.01
N SER A 107 -6.74 -8.44 -21.72
CA SER A 107 -5.77 -9.42 -21.21
C SER A 107 -5.08 -8.94 -19.92
N MET A 108 -4.64 -7.69 -19.88
CA MET A 108 -4.00 -7.10 -18.70
C MET A 108 -4.96 -7.04 -17.51
N ALA A 109 -6.21 -6.63 -17.72
CA ALA A 109 -7.23 -6.61 -16.68
C ALA A 109 -7.51 -8.02 -16.13
N ASP A 110 -7.55 -9.04 -16.99
CA ASP A 110 -7.68 -10.43 -16.57
C ASP A 110 -6.50 -10.92 -15.74
N GLN A 111 -5.27 -10.60 -16.15
CA GLN A 111 -4.06 -10.97 -15.40
C GLN A 111 -4.02 -10.29 -14.03
N LEU A 112 -4.37 -8.99 -13.97
CA LEU A 112 -4.46 -8.27 -12.70
C LEU A 112 -5.52 -8.90 -11.80
N ARG A 113 -6.72 -9.21 -12.30
CA ARG A 113 -7.77 -9.87 -11.50
C ARG A 113 -7.36 -11.22 -10.91
N LYS A 114 -6.50 -11.97 -11.60
CA LYS A 114 -6.02 -13.29 -11.17
C LYS A 114 -4.81 -13.22 -10.24
N ASN A 115 -4.23 -12.04 -10.03
CA ASN A 115 -3.04 -11.91 -9.20
C ASN A 115 -3.41 -11.90 -7.72
N ASP A 116 -3.19 -13.02 -7.04
CA ASP A 116 -3.44 -13.17 -5.59
C ASP A 116 -2.64 -12.17 -4.75
N SER A 117 -1.50 -11.66 -5.24
CA SER A 117 -0.73 -10.61 -4.57
C SER A 117 -1.38 -9.23 -4.64
N LEU A 118 -2.52 -9.07 -5.33
CA LEU A 118 -3.39 -7.89 -5.21
C LEU A 118 -4.44 -8.05 -4.10
N GLN A 119 -4.59 -9.22 -3.50
CA GLN A 119 -5.51 -9.44 -2.37
C GLN A 119 -4.75 -9.37 -1.05
N PRO A 120 -5.11 -8.46 -0.13
CA PRO A 120 -4.53 -8.42 1.20
C PRO A 120 -4.64 -9.78 1.90
N LEU A 121 -3.67 -10.12 2.76
CA LEU A 121 -3.84 -11.22 3.71
C LEU A 121 -5.16 -10.98 4.46
N GLN A 122 -6.12 -11.90 4.32
CA GLN A 122 -7.29 -11.90 5.18
C GLN A 122 -6.78 -11.93 6.62
N ALA A 123 -7.31 -11.06 7.47
CA ALA A 123 -6.87 -10.94 8.87
C ALA A 123 -7.07 -12.28 9.61
N ALA A 124 -6.06 -13.16 9.53
CA ALA A 124 -5.90 -14.25 10.46
C ALA A 124 -5.28 -13.63 11.72
N GLY A 125 -6.05 -13.63 12.81
CA GLY A 125 -5.65 -13.04 14.08
C GLY A 125 -4.28 -13.56 14.52
N ALA A 126 -3.25 -12.75 14.30
CA ALA A 126 -1.99 -12.91 15.00
C ALA A 126 -2.18 -12.29 16.39
N THR A 127 -2.67 -13.12 17.31
CA THR A 127 -2.62 -12.85 18.74
C THR A 127 -1.15 -12.64 19.10
N PHE A 128 -0.81 -11.43 19.54
CA PHE A 128 0.46 -11.16 20.18
C PHE A 128 0.51 -11.97 21.48
N ALA A 129 1.48 -12.88 21.59
CA ALA A 129 1.95 -13.37 22.88
C ALA A 129 2.94 -12.34 23.44
N GLU A 130 2.87 -12.17 24.75
CA GLU A 130 3.40 -11.11 25.63
C GLU A 130 4.83 -10.62 25.39
#